data_AF-A0A7W4TN59-F1
#
_entry.id   AF-A0A7W4TN59-F1
#
_cell.length_a   1.000
_cell.length_b   1.000
_cell.length_c   1.000
_cell.angle_alpha   90.00
_cell.angle_beta   90.00
_cell.angle_gamma   90.00
#
_symmetry.space_group_name_H-M   'P 1'
#
loop_
_entity.id
_entity.type
_entity.pdbx_description
1 polymer ?
#
loop_
_entity_poly.entity_id
_entity_poly.type
_entity_poly.pdbx_seq_one_letter_code
_entity_poly.pdbx_strand_id
1 'polypeptide(L)' 'MLVQAWWEQLDEVARRRLLRLAPTDFLPADAALDLQMLGVTVIAVGTVPGEDGYDALYEQPADVVALLAAVRGGRPR' A
#
# COMPACT_ATOMS: atom_id res chain seq x y z
N MET A 1 4.62 7.77 -13.29
CA MET A 1 3.66 7.14 -12.36
C MET A 1 4.37 6.03 -11.58
N LEU A 2 5.12 6.35 -10.53
CA LEU A 2 5.90 5.35 -9.77
C LEU A 2 4.96 4.33 -9.08
N VAL A 3 3.84 4.80 -8.55
CA VAL A 3 2.80 3.96 -7.94
C VAL A 3 2.13 3.02 -8.95
N GLN A 4 1.95 3.44 -10.21
CA GLN A 4 1.45 2.54 -11.26
C GLN A 4 2.49 1.45 -11.59
N ALA A 5 3.76 1.83 -11.76
CA ALA A 5 4.82 0.88 -12.06
C ALA A 5 4.99 -0.15 -10.93
N TRP A 6 4.92 0.31 -9.67
CA TRP A 6 4.84 -0.55 -8.49
C TRP A 6 3.67 -1.54 -8.59
N TRP A 7 2.45 -1.04 -8.82
CA TRP A 7 1.25 -1.86 -8.93
C TRP A 7 1.37 -2.94 -10.01
N GLU A 8 1.95 -2.60 -11.17
CA GLU A 8 2.15 -3.50 -12.29
C GLU A 8 3.14 -4.63 -12.00
N GLN A 9 4.08 -4.43 -11.06
CA GLN A 9 5.05 -5.44 -10.62
C GLN A 9 4.50 -6.42 -9.58
N LEU A 10 3.44 -6.04 -8.86
CA LEU A 10 2.84 -6.89 -7.83
C LEU A 10 2.20 -8.15 -8.42
N ASP A 11 2.37 -9.27 -7.72
CA ASP A 11 1.65 -10.49 -8.02
C ASP A 11 0.15 -10.40 -7.65
N GLU A 12 -0.61 -11.41 -8.06
CA GLU A 12 -2.06 -11.41 -7.83
C GLU A 12 -2.43 -11.47 -6.34
N VAL A 13 -1.61 -12.13 -5.51
CA VAL A 13 -1.87 -12.28 -4.07
C VAL A 13 -1.71 -10.92 -3.37
N ALA A 14 -0.61 -10.22 -3.63
CA ALA A 14 -0.34 -8.88 -3.14
C ALA A 14 -1.42 -7.89 -3.60
N ARG A 15 -1.80 -7.92 -4.88
CA ARG A 15 -2.89 -7.07 -5.41
C ARG A 15 -4.21 -7.34 -4.70
N ARG A 16 -4.59 -8.61 -4.52
CA ARG A 16 -5.83 -8.98 -3.80
C ARG A 16 -5.80 -8.53 -2.33
N ARG A 17 -4.64 -8.62 -1.66
CA ARG A 17 -4.47 -8.15 -0.27
C ARG A 17 -4.66 -6.64 -0.18
N LEU A 18 -3.98 -5.88 -1.04
CA LEU A 18 -4.07 -4.42 -1.06
C LEU A 18 -5.47 -3.92 -1.44
N LEU A 19 -6.15 -4.60 -2.35
CA LEU A 19 -7.53 -4.26 -2.71
C LEU A 19 -8.54 -4.41 -1.58
N ARG A 20 -8.21 -5.11 -0.49
CA ARG A 20 -9.06 -5.22 0.71
C ARG A 20 -8.92 -4.05 1.68
N LEU A 21 -7.87 -3.23 1.56
CA LEU A 21 -7.62 -2.11 2.47
C LEU A 21 -8.70 -1.03 2.34
N ALA A 22 -9.35 -0.63 3.43
CA ALA A 22 -10.10 0.61 3.45
C ALA A 22 -9.16 1.81 3.21
N PRO A 23 -9.67 2.97 2.73
CA PRO A 23 -8.84 4.15 2.53
C PRO A 23 -8.14 4.65 3.81
N THR A 24 -8.68 4.32 4.97
CA THR A 24 -8.17 4.69 6.29
C THR A 24 -7.30 3.60 6.94
N ASP A 25 -7.14 2.45 6.27
CA ASP A 25 -6.28 1.39 6.79
C ASP A 25 -4.81 1.76 6.66
N PHE A 26 -3.95 1.10 7.43
CA PHE A 26 -2.50 1.23 7.27
C PHE A 26 -2.00 0.42 6.08
N LEU A 27 -0.98 0.94 5.43
CA LEU A 27 -0.26 0.24 4.39
C LEU A 27 0.61 -0.86 5.02
N PRO A 28 0.57 -2.10 4.47
CA PRO A 28 1.48 -3.16 4.87
C PRO A 28 2.96 -2.76 4.74
N ALA A 29 3.81 -3.21 5.67
CA ALA A 29 5.22 -2.82 5.74
C ALA A 29 6.03 -3.21 4.49
N ASP A 30 5.73 -4.37 3.90
CA ASP A 30 6.29 -4.82 2.62
C ASP A 30 5.96 -3.84 1.48
N ALA A 31 4.68 -3.47 1.35
CA ALA A 31 4.24 -2.49 0.36
C ALA A 31 4.86 -1.09 0.60
N ALA A 32 4.99 -0.67 1.86
CA ALA A 32 5.61 0.59 2.23
C ALA A 32 7.09 0.62 1.81
N LEU A 33 7.83 -0.46 2.06
CA LEU A 33 9.23 -0.60 1.69
C LEU A 33 9.43 -0.54 0.17
N ASP A 34 8.63 -1.29 -0.60
CA ASP A 34 8.71 -1.29 -2.07
C ASP A 34 8.50 0.11 -2.65
N LEU A 35 7.50 0.83 -2.14
CA LEU A 35 7.20 2.20 -2.56
C LEU A 35 8.34 3.17 -2.21
N GLN A 36 8.90 3.06 -1.00
CA GLN A 36 10.05 3.86 -0.58
C GLN A 36 11.28 3.58 -1.45
N MET A 37 11.54 2.33 -1.81
CA MET A 37 12.64 1.96 -2.72
C MET A 37 12.46 2.54 -4.12
N LEU A 38 11.22 2.74 -4.56
CA LEU A 38 10.88 3.43 -5.81
C LEU A 38 10.92 4.97 -5.69
N GLY A 39 11.21 5.51 -4.50
CA GLY A 39 11.27 6.95 -4.24
C GLY A 39 9.92 7.59 -3.89
N VAL A 40 8.88 6.80 -3.62
CA VAL A 40 7.59 7.30 -3.13
C VAL A 40 7.70 7.56 -1.63
N THR A 41 7.34 8.77 -1.19
CA THR A 41 7.29 9.09 0.24
C THR A 41 6.15 8.34 0.91
N VAL A 42 6.48 7.52 1.90
CA VAL A 42 5.53 6.83 2.77
C VAL A 42 5.83 7.21 4.22
N ILE A 43 4.81 7.68 4.95
CA ILE A 43 4.96 8.22 6.30
C ILE A 43 4.66 7.12 7.32
N ALA A 44 5.58 6.89 8.26
CA ALA A 44 5.29 6.10 9.45
C ALA A 44 4.56 6.98 10.47
N VAL A 45 3.36 6.58 10.86
CA VAL A 45 2.47 7.37 11.75
C VAL A 45 2.43 6.85 13.18
N GLY A 46 3.07 5.72 13.44
CA GLY A 46 3.19 5.15 14.76
C GLY A 46 3.80 3.77 14.74
N THR A 47 3.78 3.12 15.88
CA THR A 47 4.20 1.74 16.05
C THR A 47 3.20 0.96 16.90
N VAL A 48 3.15 -0.35 16.71
CA VAL A 48 2.34 -1.28 17.51
C VAL A 48 3.21 -2.43 18.01
N PRO A 49 2.90 -3.05 19.17
CA PRO A 49 3.62 -4.25 19.62
C PRO A 49 3.49 -5.39 18.60
N GLY A 50 4.62 -5.94 18.17
CA GLY A 50 4.75 -7.09 17.28
C GLY A 50 5.51 -8.23 17.96
N GLU A 51 5.71 -9.35 17.25
CA GLU A 51 6.36 -10.55 17.79
C GLU A 51 7.83 -10.30 18.19
N ASP A 52 8.56 -9.50 17.41
CA ASP A 52 9.98 -9.16 17.62
C ASP A 52 10.20 -7.72 18.12
N GLY A 53 9.16 -7.06 18.65
CA GLY A 53 9.27 -5.72 19.20
C GLY A 53 8.13 -4.79 18.77
N TYR A 54 8.43 -3.81 17.92
CA TYR A 54 7.47 -2.82 17.47
C TYR A 54 7.40 -2.76 15.94
N ASP A 55 6.21 -2.99 15.39
CA ASP A 55 5.93 -2.87 13.96
C ASP A 55 5.49 -1.44 13.64
N ALA A 56 6.05 -0.86 12.57
CA ALA A 56 5.65 0.46 12.11
C ALA A 56 4.28 0.43 11.40
N LEU A 57 3.47 1.45 11.68
CA LEU A 57 2.23 1.73 10.96
C LEU A 57 2.50 2.77 9.89
N TYR A 58 2.18 2.45 8.63
CA TYR A 58 2.41 3.33 7.50
C TYR A 58 1.09 3.90 6.98
N GLU A 59 1.05 5.20 6.74
CA GLU A 59 -0.06 5.83 6.01
C GLU A 59 -0.06 5.38 4.55
N GLN A 60 -1.26 5.25 3.97
CA GLN A 60 -1.38 5.06 2.52
C GLN A 60 -1.13 6.39 1.81
N PRO A 61 -0.14 6.49 0.90
CA PRO A 61 0.04 7.69 0.08
C PRO A 61 -1.22 7.99 -0.74
N ALA A 62 -1.54 9.26 -0.93
CA ALA A 62 -2.74 9.68 -1.68
C ALA A 62 -2.83 9.04 -3.08
N ASP A 63 -1.70 8.91 -3.76
CA ASP A 63 -1.61 8.26 -5.08
C ASP A 63 -1.93 6.75 -5.03
N VAL A 64 -1.58 6.07 -3.93
CA VAL A 64 -1.93 4.65 -3.71
C VAL A 64 -3.43 4.53 -3.47
N VAL A 65 -4.00 5.40 -2.63
CA VAL A 65 -5.46 5.42 -2.37
C VAL A 65 -6.23 5.68 -3.67
N ALA A 66 -5.80 6.65 -4.47
CA ALA A 66 -6.40 6.96 -5.75
C ALA A 66 -6.32 5.79 -6.73
N LEU A 67 -5.15 5.14 -6.83
CA LEU A 67 -4.97 3.95 -7.66
C LEU A 67 -5.88 2.80 -7.22
N LEU A 68 -5.90 2.46 -5.93
CA LEU A 68 -6.74 1.37 -5.41
C LEU A 68 -8.23 1.65 -5.62
N ALA A 69 -8.67 2.90 -5.46
CA ALA A 69 -10.03 3.31 -5.75
C ALA A 69 -10.39 3.16 -7.23
N ALA A 70 -9.50 3.57 -8.15
CA ALA A 70 -9.69 3.43 -9.58
C ALA A 70 -9.78 1.95 -10.00
N VAL A 71 -8.92 1.09 -9.45
CA VAL A 71 -8.93 -0.35 -9.73
C VAL A 71 -10.22 -1.02 -9.21
N ARG A 72 -10.73 -0.61 -8.03
CA ARG A 72 -12.00 -1.12 -7.48
C ARG A 72 -13.21 -0.69 -8.31
N GLY A 73 -13.26 0.58 -8.71
CA GLY A 73 -14.34 1.14 -9.52
C GLY A 73 -14.31 0.69 -10.99
N GLY A 74 -13.15 0.25 -11.48
CA GLY A 74 -12.88 -0.12 -12.87
C GLY A 74 -13.13 -1.58 -13.23
N ARG A 75 -14.05 -2.29 -12.57
CA ARG A 75 -14.45 -3.63 -13.04
C ARG A 75 -15.11 -3.47 -14.42
N PRO A 76 -14.58 -4.06 -15.51
CA PRO A 76 -15.36 -4.19 -16.72
C PRO A 76 -16.59 -5.04 -16.38
N ARG A 77 -17.77 -4.53 -16.75
CA ARG A 77 -18.92 -5.41 -16.99
C ARG A 77 -18.64 -6.28 -18.19
#